data_AF-A0A1W1H7Q9-F1
#
_entry.id   AF-A0A1W1H7Q9-F1
#
_cell.length_a   1.000
_cell.length_b   1.000
_cell.length_c   1.000
_cell.angle_alpha   90.00
_cell.angle_beta   90.00
_cell.angle_gamma   90.00
#
_symmetry.space_group_name_H-M   'P 1'
#
loop_
_entity.id
_entity.type
_entity.pdbx_description
1 polymer ?
#
loop_
_entity_poly.entity_id
_entity_poly.type
_entity_poly.pdbx_seq_one_letter_code
_entity_poly.pdbx_strand_id
1 'polypeptide(L)'
;MKKLFLTAISMFLMTTANISAQEFSADMETNSSLMQETGKIYHKNSDISRTEMMGIITIMKRPKIYQIFDDTKKYYISDINEVKKNNPIANMDITDFKTWATHNNMKKIGNEKIEDFSCDIFEGNVKFEESQPPVHMKVWYSDKLNYALKTVMVLPDPAGTISNLAKNIKTGKQPDSLFELPAGYTMAKSMEEAMGIPDMSSLMQGAPAGIMETGNMPSMDDINSMQKKGGQSIPTPEEREKMIKKMQEMMKQMQQQQQQ
;
A
#
# COMPACT_ATOMS: atom_id res chain seq x y z
N MET A 1 -20.29 -77.09 5.77
CA MET A 1 -20.26 -76.13 6.90
C MET A 1 -19.38 -74.95 6.52
N LYS A 2 -19.82 -73.73 6.86
CA LYS A 2 -19.57 -72.46 6.15
C LYS A 2 -18.13 -71.94 6.31
N LYS A 3 -17.51 -71.55 5.19
CA LYS A 3 -16.27 -70.75 5.13
C LYS A 3 -16.62 -69.30 5.52
N LEU A 4 -16.02 -68.79 6.58
CA LEU A 4 -16.19 -67.41 7.03
C LEU A 4 -15.09 -66.56 6.36
N PHE A 5 -15.43 -65.82 5.30
CA PHE A 5 -14.58 -64.79 4.70
C PHE A 5 -14.80 -63.49 5.47
N LEU A 6 -13.80 -63.03 6.22
CA LEU A 6 -13.81 -61.75 6.91
C LEU A 6 -13.06 -60.73 6.03
N THR A 7 -13.81 -60.00 5.20
CA THR A 7 -13.26 -58.92 4.36
C THR A 7 -13.24 -57.63 5.17
N ALA A 8 -12.06 -57.22 5.64
CA ALA A 8 -11.87 -55.93 6.30
C ALA A 8 -11.88 -54.80 5.26
N ILE A 9 -13.00 -54.08 5.19
CA ILE A 9 -13.15 -52.85 4.38
C ILE A 9 -12.42 -51.73 5.13
N SER A 10 -11.17 -51.48 4.75
CA SER A 10 -10.40 -50.31 5.19
C SER A 10 -10.98 -49.07 4.50
N MET A 11 -11.91 -48.40 5.18
CA MET A 11 -12.53 -47.17 4.73
C MET A 11 -11.51 -46.02 4.80
N PHE A 12 -10.84 -45.76 3.68
CA PHE A 12 -9.92 -44.64 3.51
C PHE A 12 -10.75 -43.35 3.41
N LEU A 13 -11.03 -42.71 4.55
CA LEU A 13 -11.60 -41.36 4.61
C LEU A 13 -10.57 -40.40 3.99
N MET A 14 -10.73 -40.09 2.71
CA MET A 14 -10.06 -38.94 2.10
C MET A 14 -10.72 -37.68 2.64
N THR A 15 -10.22 -37.17 3.76
CA THR A 15 -10.49 -35.79 4.18
C THR A 15 -9.90 -34.89 3.11
N THR A 16 -10.75 -34.33 2.24
CA THR A 16 -10.39 -33.25 1.33
C THR A 16 -10.01 -32.06 2.20
N ALA A 17 -8.72 -31.90 2.50
CA ALA A 17 -8.19 -30.70 3.08
C ALA A 17 -8.48 -29.58 2.08
N ASN A 18 -9.44 -28.71 2.40
CA ASN A 18 -9.60 -27.46 1.68
C ASN A 18 -8.27 -26.72 1.80
N ILE A 19 -7.56 -26.59 0.68
CA ILE A 19 -6.33 -25.81 0.58
C ILE A 19 -6.74 -24.34 0.58
N SER A 20 -7.16 -23.86 1.74
CA SER A 20 -7.27 -22.42 1.98
C SER A 20 -5.87 -21.89 2.25
N ALA A 21 -5.57 -20.70 1.72
CA ALA A 21 -4.34 -19.99 2.01
C ALA A 21 -4.11 -19.94 3.53
N GLN A 22 -2.88 -20.21 3.96
CA GLN A 22 -2.58 -20.25 5.38
C GLN A 22 -2.56 -18.82 5.97
N GLU A 23 -3.31 -18.61 7.04
CA GLU A 23 -3.24 -17.39 7.85
C GLU A 23 -1.82 -17.19 8.41
N PHE A 24 -1.34 -15.95 8.46
CA PHE A 24 -0.02 -15.65 9.01
C PHE A 24 0.11 -14.21 9.54
N SER A 25 1.13 -14.00 10.36
CA SER A 25 1.64 -12.67 10.71
C SER A 25 3.12 -12.57 10.31
N ALA A 26 3.58 -11.38 9.94
CA ALA A 26 4.97 -11.12 9.60
C ALA A 26 5.37 -9.68 9.96
N ASP A 27 6.66 -9.44 10.13
CA ASP A 27 7.21 -8.09 10.04
C ASP A 27 7.42 -7.73 8.55
N MET A 28 7.27 -6.46 8.20
CA MET A 28 7.47 -5.94 6.85
C MET A 28 8.62 -4.95 6.87
N GLU A 29 9.55 -5.09 5.93
CA GLU A 29 10.58 -4.09 5.67
C GLU A 29 10.34 -3.49 4.29
N THR A 30 10.18 -2.17 4.25
CA THR A 30 10.06 -1.41 3.01
C THR A 30 11.30 -0.55 2.88
N ASN A 31 12.04 -0.71 1.79
CA ASN A 31 13.23 0.06 1.48
C ASN A 31 13.03 0.80 0.16
N SER A 32 13.34 2.09 0.16
CA SER A 32 13.43 2.94 -1.03
C SER A 32 14.69 3.80 -0.97
N SER A 33 15.00 4.54 -2.04
CA SER A 33 16.09 5.52 -2.03
C SER A 33 15.88 6.64 -1.00
N LEU A 34 14.63 6.93 -0.65
CA LEU A 34 14.25 8.05 0.21
C LEU A 34 14.06 7.64 1.67
N MET A 35 13.69 6.39 1.92
CA MET A 35 13.21 5.97 3.22
C MET A 35 13.32 4.45 3.42
N GLN A 36 13.67 4.07 4.64
CA GLN A 36 13.57 2.70 5.14
C GLN A 36 12.55 2.68 6.26
N GLU A 37 11.57 1.79 6.14
CA GLU A 37 10.47 1.66 7.09
C GLU A 37 10.24 0.21 7.48
N THR A 38 9.72 0.04 8.69
CA THR A 38 9.27 -1.26 9.17
C THR A 38 7.80 -1.20 9.50
N GLY A 39 7.14 -2.35 9.37
CA GLY A 39 5.73 -2.49 9.68
C GLY A 39 5.37 -3.91 10.08
N LYS A 40 4.09 -4.15 10.27
CA LYS A 40 3.53 -5.47 10.56
C LYS A 40 2.47 -5.84 9.55
N ILE A 41 2.40 -7.12 9.21
CA ILE A 41 1.38 -7.72 8.35
C ILE A 41 0.65 -8.77 9.20
N TYR A 42 -0.68 -8.74 9.13
CA TYR A 42 -1.54 -9.82 9.58
C TYR A 42 -2.44 -10.21 8.41
N HIS A 43 -2.26 -11.41 7.90
CA HIS A 43 -2.98 -11.91 6.74
C HIS A 43 -3.93 -13.02 7.17
N LYS A 44 -5.22 -12.84 6.89
CA LYS A 44 -6.25 -13.84 7.18
C LYS A 44 -6.66 -14.58 5.90
N ASN A 45 -6.85 -13.88 4.80
CA ASN A 45 -7.08 -14.46 3.47
C ASN A 45 -6.97 -13.35 2.41
N SER A 46 -7.29 -13.67 1.15
CA SER A 46 -7.27 -12.74 0.02
C SER A 46 -8.15 -11.49 0.18
N ASP A 47 -9.16 -11.56 1.06
CA ASP A 47 -10.16 -10.51 1.23
C ASP A 47 -10.01 -9.74 2.54
N ILE A 48 -9.25 -10.31 3.49
CA ILE A 48 -9.07 -9.77 4.84
C ILE A 48 -7.59 -9.77 5.21
N SER A 49 -7.04 -8.57 5.37
CA SER A 49 -5.68 -8.36 5.86
C SER A 49 -5.57 -7.07 6.66
N ARG A 50 -4.49 -6.95 7.43
CA ARG A 50 -4.13 -5.76 8.18
C ARG A 50 -2.65 -5.47 7.98
N THR A 51 -2.32 -4.21 7.76
CA THR A 51 -0.96 -3.71 7.80
C THR A 51 -0.86 -2.57 8.80
N GLU A 52 0.28 -2.48 9.48
CA GLU A 52 0.60 -1.40 10.41
C GLU A 52 1.93 -0.82 9.97
N MET A 53 1.94 0.45 9.55
CA MET A 53 3.13 1.11 9.01
C MET A 53 2.96 2.62 9.17
N MET A 54 4.03 3.34 9.52
CA MET A 54 4.02 4.80 9.71
C MET A 54 2.92 5.31 10.67
N GLY A 55 2.60 4.58 11.74
CA GLY A 55 1.53 4.97 12.67
C GLY A 55 0.11 4.87 12.09
N ILE A 56 -0.03 4.36 10.86
CA ILE A 56 -1.32 4.11 10.21
C ILE A 56 -1.59 2.61 10.27
N ILE A 57 -2.78 2.26 10.76
CA ILE A 57 -3.29 0.88 10.68
C ILE A 57 -4.24 0.83 9.48
N THR A 58 -3.92 0.00 8.50
CA THR A 58 -4.79 -0.27 7.35
C THR A 58 -5.39 -1.65 7.50
N ILE A 59 -6.72 -1.74 7.58
CA ILE A 59 -7.46 -3.01 7.55
C ILE A 59 -8.18 -3.10 6.21
N MET A 60 -7.80 -4.07 5.40
CA MET A 60 -8.51 -4.41 4.17
C MET A 60 -9.58 -5.45 4.48
N LYS A 61 -10.83 -5.12 4.16
CA LYS A 61 -12.00 -5.99 4.22
C LYS A 61 -12.83 -5.75 2.97
N ARG A 62 -12.52 -6.48 1.90
CA ARG A 62 -13.00 -6.14 0.54
C ARG A 62 -14.51 -5.92 0.45
N PRO A 63 -14.95 -4.93 -0.35
CA PRO A 63 -14.15 -3.98 -1.13
C PRO A 63 -13.62 -2.79 -0.32
N LYS A 64 -13.84 -2.75 1.00
CA LYS A 64 -13.53 -1.60 1.85
C LYS A 64 -12.10 -1.65 2.38
N ILE A 65 -11.51 -0.48 2.51
CA ILE A 65 -10.23 -0.25 3.16
C ILE A 65 -10.49 0.71 4.32
N TYR A 66 -10.09 0.32 5.52
CA TYR A 66 -10.21 1.11 6.73
C TYR A 66 -8.80 1.61 7.09
N GLN A 67 -8.60 2.93 7.07
CA GLN A 67 -7.35 3.56 7.48
C GLN A 67 -7.57 4.25 8.81
N ILE A 68 -6.87 3.79 9.83
CA ILE A 68 -7.06 4.18 11.22
C ILE A 68 -5.82 4.96 11.65
N PHE A 69 -6.07 6.14 12.23
CA PHE A 69 -5.06 7.09 12.66
C PHE A 69 -5.08 7.17 14.18
N ASP A 70 -4.02 6.69 14.82
CA ASP A 70 -4.00 6.57 16.28
C ASP A 70 -3.97 7.95 16.96
N ASP A 71 -3.27 8.91 16.37
CA ASP A 71 -3.07 10.25 16.95
C ASP A 71 -4.36 11.05 17.08
N THR A 72 -5.26 10.92 16.10
CA THR A 72 -6.52 11.66 16.05
C THR A 72 -7.70 10.85 16.58
N LYS A 73 -7.50 9.55 16.85
CA LYS A 73 -8.56 8.57 17.13
C LYS A 73 -9.67 8.61 16.07
N LYS A 74 -9.28 8.80 14.80
CA LYS A 74 -10.19 8.78 13.66
C LYS A 74 -9.87 7.65 12.69
N TYR A 75 -10.84 7.30 11.87
CA TYR A 75 -10.63 6.43 10.73
C TYR A 75 -11.32 6.97 9.48
N TYR A 76 -10.77 6.64 8.32
CA TYR A 76 -11.35 6.89 7.01
C TYR A 76 -11.64 5.56 6.33
N ILE A 77 -12.76 5.50 5.58
CA ILE A 77 -13.12 4.33 4.78
C ILE A 77 -13.05 4.73 3.31
N SER A 78 -12.31 3.97 2.53
CA SER A 78 -12.32 4.06 1.06
C SER A 78 -12.76 2.75 0.43
N ASP A 79 -13.20 2.83 -0.84
CA ASP A 79 -13.42 1.66 -1.67
C ASP A 79 -12.17 1.36 -2.49
N ILE A 80 -11.79 0.10 -2.56
CA ILE A 80 -10.58 -0.31 -3.27
C ILE A 80 -10.61 0.01 -4.77
N ASN A 81 -11.79 0.04 -5.38
CA ASN A 81 -11.93 0.41 -6.79
C ASN A 81 -11.69 1.91 -7.00
N GLU A 82 -12.10 2.75 -6.05
CA GLU A 82 -11.82 4.19 -6.06
C GLU A 82 -10.33 4.45 -5.84
N VAL A 83 -9.72 3.75 -4.88
CA VAL A 83 -8.26 3.85 -4.64
C VAL A 83 -7.48 3.41 -5.88
N LYS A 84 -7.87 2.32 -6.55
CA LYS A 84 -7.22 1.85 -7.80
C LYS A 84 -7.31 2.87 -8.94
N LYS A 85 -8.40 3.63 -9.01
CA LYS A 85 -8.56 4.69 -10.02
C LYS A 85 -7.61 5.87 -9.77
N ASN A 86 -7.35 6.19 -8.51
CA ASN A 86 -6.60 7.39 -8.12
C ASN A 86 -5.13 7.09 -7.74
N ASN A 87 -4.78 5.82 -7.48
CA ASN A 87 -3.45 5.36 -7.17
C ASN A 87 -3.18 4.05 -7.94
N PRO A 88 -2.53 4.12 -9.10
CA PRO A 88 -2.32 2.96 -9.95
C PRO A 88 -1.35 1.92 -9.37
N ILE A 89 -0.52 2.27 -8.36
CA ILE A 89 0.28 1.29 -7.61
C ILE A 89 -0.61 0.43 -6.70
N ALA A 90 -1.76 0.95 -6.25
CA ALA A 90 -2.75 0.16 -5.53
C ALA A 90 -3.39 -0.94 -6.40
N ASN A 91 -3.13 -0.98 -7.71
CA ASN A 91 -3.46 -2.13 -8.56
C ASN A 91 -2.65 -3.40 -8.23
N MET A 92 -1.63 -3.31 -7.36
CA MET A 92 -0.96 -4.46 -6.74
C MET A 92 -1.81 -5.17 -5.68
N ASP A 93 -3.00 -4.68 -5.41
CA ASP A 93 -4.00 -5.38 -4.65
C ASP A 93 -4.57 -6.57 -5.45
N ILE A 94 -3.96 -7.73 -5.21
CA ILE A 94 -4.06 -8.93 -6.03
C ILE A 94 -4.71 -10.05 -5.20
N THR A 95 -5.98 -10.34 -5.47
CA THR A 95 -6.66 -11.53 -4.92
C THR A 95 -6.20 -12.82 -5.58
N ASP A 96 -5.91 -12.74 -6.89
CA ASP A 96 -5.43 -13.84 -7.72
C ASP A 96 -4.17 -13.40 -8.46
N PHE A 97 -3.03 -13.74 -7.87
CA PHE A 97 -1.73 -13.39 -8.41
C PHE A 97 -1.42 -14.08 -9.72
N LYS A 98 -1.86 -15.32 -9.92
CA LYS A 98 -1.54 -16.06 -11.15
C LYS A 98 -2.29 -15.46 -12.34
N THR A 99 -3.54 -15.07 -12.14
CA THR A 99 -4.31 -14.34 -13.16
C THR A 99 -3.71 -12.97 -13.42
N TRP A 100 -3.38 -12.20 -12.38
CA TRP A 100 -2.74 -10.88 -12.52
C TRP A 100 -1.38 -10.95 -13.22
N ALA A 101 -0.53 -11.90 -12.86
CA ALA A 101 0.79 -12.12 -13.44
C ALA A 101 0.67 -12.46 -14.92
N THR A 102 -0.29 -13.32 -15.27
CA THR A 102 -0.58 -13.69 -16.66
C THR A 102 -1.04 -12.48 -17.47
N HIS A 103 -1.99 -11.70 -16.95
CA HIS A 103 -2.50 -10.50 -17.61
C HIS A 103 -1.39 -9.46 -17.87
N ASN A 104 -0.44 -9.34 -16.94
CA ASN A 104 0.69 -8.43 -17.04
C ASN A 104 1.93 -9.04 -17.74
N ASN A 105 1.79 -10.22 -18.36
CA ASN A 105 2.88 -10.93 -19.05
C ASN A 105 4.14 -11.14 -18.19
N MET A 106 3.96 -11.30 -16.88
CA MET A 106 5.03 -11.61 -15.94
C MET A 106 5.55 -13.03 -16.22
N LYS A 107 6.86 -13.20 -16.31
CA LYS A 107 7.50 -14.48 -16.57
C LYS A 107 7.99 -15.09 -15.27
N LYS A 108 7.69 -16.38 -15.04
CA LYS A 108 8.39 -17.14 -14.00
C LYS A 108 9.84 -17.35 -14.44
N ILE A 109 10.78 -16.85 -13.66
CA ILE A 109 12.23 -16.89 -13.97
C ILE A 109 13.01 -17.78 -13.03
N GLY A 110 12.40 -18.25 -11.95
CA GLY A 110 13.10 -19.07 -10.96
C GLY A 110 12.25 -19.44 -9.77
N ASN A 111 12.92 -20.00 -8.77
CA ASN A 111 12.38 -20.34 -7.47
C ASN A 111 13.45 -20.06 -6.41
N GLU A 112 13.06 -19.49 -5.28
CA GLU A 112 13.94 -19.18 -4.15
C GLU A 112 13.16 -19.41 -2.85
N LYS A 113 13.86 -19.69 -1.76
CA LYS A 113 13.26 -19.71 -0.43
C LYS A 113 13.36 -18.34 0.23
N ILE A 114 12.23 -17.81 0.68
CA ILE A 114 12.20 -16.70 1.63
C ILE A 114 11.83 -17.30 2.98
N GLU A 115 12.80 -17.26 3.90
CA GLU A 115 12.76 -18.04 5.15
C GLU A 115 12.49 -19.53 4.85
N ASP A 116 11.43 -20.10 5.43
CA ASP A 116 11.05 -21.51 5.22
C ASP A 116 10.03 -21.70 4.07
N PHE A 117 9.72 -20.64 3.31
CA PHE A 117 8.71 -20.67 2.26
C PHE A 117 9.34 -20.73 0.88
N SER A 118 8.99 -21.76 0.12
CA SER A 118 9.31 -21.82 -1.31
C SER A 118 8.49 -20.77 -2.06
N CYS A 119 9.19 -19.94 -2.84
CA CYS A 119 8.60 -18.88 -3.64
C CYS A 119 8.99 -19.03 -5.09
N ASP A 120 8.01 -18.93 -5.97
CA ASP A 120 8.25 -18.74 -7.39
C ASP A 120 8.56 -17.27 -7.66
N ILE A 121 9.59 -17.03 -8.47
CA ILE A 121 10.01 -15.67 -8.83
C ILE A 121 9.42 -15.32 -10.18
N PHE A 122 8.64 -14.24 -10.21
CA PHE A 122 8.06 -13.66 -11.41
C PHE A 122 8.70 -12.31 -11.70
N GLU A 123 9.00 -12.04 -12.97
CA GLU A 123 9.62 -10.78 -13.41
C GLU A 123 8.98 -10.28 -14.72
N GLY A 124 8.81 -8.97 -14.84
CA GLY A 124 8.22 -8.34 -16.01
C GLY A 124 8.19 -6.82 -15.92
N ASN A 125 7.71 -6.19 -16.99
CA ASN A 125 7.48 -4.74 -17.03
C ASN A 125 5.97 -4.50 -16.96
N VAL A 126 5.49 -4.00 -15.82
CA VAL A 126 4.08 -3.81 -15.52
C VAL A 126 3.67 -2.40 -15.86
N LYS A 127 2.62 -2.24 -16.67
CA LYS A 127 2.06 -0.92 -17.00
C LYS A 127 0.83 -0.67 -16.13
N PHE A 128 0.95 0.23 -15.16
CA PHE A 128 -0.15 0.51 -14.22
C PHE A 128 -1.18 1.51 -14.77
N GLU A 129 -0.77 2.42 -15.65
CA GLU A 129 -1.65 3.36 -16.38
C GLU A 129 -1.20 3.49 -17.83
N GLU A 130 -2.13 3.79 -18.74
CA GLU A 130 -1.80 3.99 -20.15
C GLU A 130 -0.82 5.15 -20.41
N SER A 131 -0.91 6.20 -19.58
CA SER A 131 -0.10 7.42 -19.66
C SER A 131 1.33 7.25 -19.12
N GLN A 132 1.60 6.20 -18.35
CA GLN A 132 2.87 6.02 -17.65
C GLN A 132 3.77 4.98 -18.32
N PRO A 133 5.10 5.13 -18.24
CA PRO A 133 6.02 4.09 -18.69
C PRO A 133 5.85 2.83 -17.84
N PRO A 134 6.05 1.63 -18.43
CA PRO A 134 6.07 0.38 -17.67
C PRO A 134 7.13 0.40 -16.56
N VAL A 135 6.79 -0.15 -15.40
CA VAL A 135 7.66 -0.31 -14.25
C VAL A 135 8.25 -1.71 -14.25
N HIS A 136 9.58 -1.82 -14.19
CA HIS A 136 10.21 -3.11 -14.05
C HIS A 136 9.97 -3.67 -12.65
N MET A 137 9.45 -4.89 -12.56
CA MET A 137 8.98 -5.49 -11.32
C MET A 137 9.43 -6.95 -11.20
N LYS A 138 9.83 -7.33 -9.98
CA LYS A 138 10.09 -8.71 -9.58
C LYS A 138 9.31 -9.07 -8.31
N VAL A 139 8.66 -10.23 -8.32
CA VAL A 139 7.79 -10.72 -7.23
C VAL A 139 8.17 -12.13 -6.84
N TRP A 140 8.34 -12.37 -5.55
CA TRP A 140 8.51 -13.70 -4.98
C TRP A 140 7.20 -14.13 -4.35
N TYR A 141 6.50 -15.05 -5.01
CA TYR A 141 5.17 -15.47 -4.64
C TYR A 141 5.17 -16.84 -3.97
N SER A 142 4.58 -16.95 -2.77
CA SER A 142 4.40 -18.23 -2.09
C SER A 142 2.99 -18.76 -2.33
N ASP A 143 2.88 -19.88 -3.05
CA ASP A 143 1.60 -20.59 -3.24
C ASP A 143 0.99 -21.06 -1.91
N LYS A 144 1.83 -21.43 -0.93
CA LYS A 144 1.39 -21.91 0.39
C LYS A 144 0.66 -20.82 1.18
N LEU A 145 1.17 -19.59 1.11
CA LEU A 145 0.59 -18.43 1.80
C LEU A 145 -0.38 -17.64 0.92
N ASN A 146 -0.43 -17.94 -0.39
CA ASN A 146 -1.14 -17.16 -1.39
C ASN A 146 -0.79 -15.65 -1.29
N TYR A 147 0.51 -15.35 -1.13
CA TYR A 147 0.99 -14.00 -0.81
C TYR A 147 2.39 -13.75 -1.41
N ALA A 148 2.65 -12.50 -1.80
CA ALA A 148 3.95 -12.04 -2.26
C ALA A 148 4.86 -11.72 -1.06
N LEU A 149 5.86 -12.57 -0.80
CA LEU A 149 6.76 -12.40 0.35
C LEU A 149 7.86 -11.37 0.10
N LYS A 150 8.15 -11.07 -1.18
CA LYS A 150 9.04 -9.98 -1.57
C LYS A 150 8.58 -9.38 -2.88
N THR A 151 8.70 -8.07 -2.98
CA THR A 151 8.48 -7.32 -4.23
C THR A 151 9.62 -6.34 -4.42
N VAL A 152 10.12 -6.21 -5.64
CA VAL A 152 11.08 -5.18 -6.04
C VAL A 152 10.52 -4.47 -7.26
N MET A 153 10.49 -3.15 -7.22
CA MET A 153 10.03 -2.27 -8.29
C MET A 153 11.11 -1.24 -8.59
N VAL A 154 11.39 -1.02 -9.87
CA VAL A 154 12.31 0.03 -10.33
C VAL A 154 11.47 1.16 -10.91
N LEU A 155 11.32 2.22 -10.13
CA LEU A 155 10.63 3.43 -10.54
C LEU A 155 11.61 4.44 -11.16
N PRO A 156 11.12 5.39 -11.98
CA PRO A 156 11.93 6.51 -12.44
C PRO A 156 12.51 7.34 -11.28
N ASP A 157 13.63 8.02 -11.53
CA ASP A 157 14.19 8.97 -10.59
C ASP A 157 13.18 10.08 -10.25
N PRO A 158 13.17 10.58 -8.99
CA PRO A 158 14.08 10.27 -7.89
C PRO A 158 13.68 9.05 -7.03
N ALA A 159 12.55 8.39 -7.34
CA ALA A 159 11.99 7.32 -6.50
C ALA A 159 12.85 6.04 -6.49
N GLY A 160 13.59 5.78 -7.57
CA GLY A 160 14.57 4.70 -7.64
C GLY A 160 13.97 3.31 -7.41
N THR A 161 14.69 2.46 -6.69
CA THR A 161 14.22 1.09 -6.38
C THR A 161 13.44 1.07 -5.08
N ILE A 162 12.21 0.55 -5.12
CA ILE A 162 11.41 0.22 -3.94
C ILE A 162 11.41 -1.29 -3.77
N SER A 163 11.65 -1.76 -2.54
CA SER A 163 11.55 -3.17 -2.18
C SER A 163 10.73 -3.35 -0.92
N ASN A 164 9.89 -4.39 -0.90
CA ASN A 164 9.18 -4.85 0.28
C ASN A 164 9.61 -6.29 0.56
N LEU A 165 9.83 -6.62 1.82
CA LEU A 165 10.21 -7.96 2.27
C LEU A 165 9.44 -8.31 3.55
N ALA A 166 8.74 -9.45 3.55
CA ALA A 166 8.17 -10.05 4.74
C ALA A 166 9.25 -10.86 5.49
N LYS A 167 9.33 -10.67 6.81
CA LYS A 167 10.24 -11.37 7.73
C LYS A 167 9.50 -11.91 8.95
N ASN A 168 10.16 -12.80 9.69
CA ASN A 168 9.68 -13.41 10.92
C ASN A 168 8.28 -14.02 10.75
N ILE A 169 8.08 -14.77 9.66
CA ILE A 169 6.75 -15.22 9.25
C ILE A 169 6.24 -16.31 10.20
N LYS A 170 5.12 -16.02 10.87
CA LYS A 170 4.47 -16.95 11.80
C LYS A 170 3.12 -17.36 11.24
N THR A 171 3.01 -18.60 10.84
CA THR A 171 1.75 -19.16 10.33
C THR A 171 0.83 -19.59 11.46
N GLY A 172 -0.47 -19.41 11.26
CA GLY A 172 -1.49 -19.80 12.24
C GLY A 172 -2.66 -18.83 12.21
N LYS A 173 -3.76 -19.25 12.84
CA LYS A 173 -4.98 -18.46 12.92
C LYS A 173 -4.70 -17.08 13.54
N GLN A 174 -5.09 -16.03 12.85
CA GLN A 174 -5.03 -14.65 13.32
C GLN A 174 -6.29 -14.34 14.15
N PRO A 175 -6.16 -13.67 15.31
CA PRO A 175 -7.31 -13.24 16.10
C PRO A 175 -8.26 -12.34 15.29
N ASP A 176 -9.57 -12.63 15.35
CA ASP A 176 -10.58 -11.86 14.62
C ASP A 176 -10.57 -10.37 15.01
N SER A 177 -10.28 -10.08 16.27
CA SER A 177 -10.18 -8.71 16.81
C SER A 177 -9.12 -7.84 16.12
N LEU A 178 -8.10 -8.42 15.50
CA LEU A 178 -7.11 -7.64 14.74
C LEU A 178 -7.73 -6.95 13.53
N PHE A 179 -8.80 -7.52 12.97
CA PHE A 179 -9.44 -7.03 11.76
C PHE A 179 -10.67 -6.18 12.04
N GLU A 180 -11.00 -5.93 13.31
CA GLU A 180 -12.10 -5.05 13.70
C GLU A 180 -11.61 -3.63 13.97
N LEU A 181 -12.52 -2.65 13.79
CA LEU A 181 -12.24 -1.28 14.18
C LEU A 181 -12.10 -1.20 15.71
N PRO A 182 -11.02 -0.58 16.22
CA PRO A 182 -10.86 -0.39 17.65
C PRO A 182 -11.95 0.51 18.22
N ALA A 183 -12.36 0.22 19.46
CA ALA A 183 -13.35 1.03 20.16
C ALA A 183 -12.82 2.46 20.40
N GLY A 184 -13.72 3.44 20.38
CA GLY A 184 -13.38 4.85 20.65
C GLY A 184 -12.90 5.65 19.44
N TYR A 185 -12.89 5.07 18.23
CA TYR A 185 -12.56 5.79 17.01
C TYR A 185 -13.81 6.30 16.31
N THR A 186 -13.70 7.50 15.71
CA THR A 186 -14.79 8.11 14.94
C THR A 186 -14.47 8.17 13.46
N MET A 187 -15.48 7.95 12.61
CA MET A 187 -15.32 8.09 11.17
C MET A 187 -15.07 9.56 10.78
N ALA A 188 -14.03 9.81 10.00
CA ALA A 188 -13.76 11.08 9.36
C ALA A 188 -14.49 11.20 8.01
N LYS A 189 -14.78 12.42 7.58
CA LYS A 189 -15.41 12.69 6.27
C LYS A 189 -14.41 12.61 5.12
N SER A 190 -13.13 12.82 5.40
CA SER A 190 -12.05 12.72 4.42
C SER A 190 -10.77 12.17 5.06
N MET A 191 -9.80 11.80 4.23
CA MET A 191 -8.48 11.38 4.69
C MET A 191 -7.78 12.49 5.49
N GLU A 192 -7.83 13.73 4.99
CA GLU A 192 -7.19 14.89 5.61
C GLU A 192 -7.75 15.13 7.02
N GLU A 193 -9.08 15.02 7.16
CA GLU A 193 -9.74 15.15 8.45
C GLU A 193 -9.35 14.01 9.42
N ALA A 194 -9.13 12.80 8.89
CA ALA A 194 -8.65 11.65 9.66
C ALA A 194 -7.19 11.84 10.13
N MET A 195 -6.34 12.43 9.28
CA MET A 195 -4.96 12.79 9.59
C MET A 195 -4.83 14.01 10.51
N GLY A 196 -5.94 14.71 10.79
CA GLY A 196 -5.91 15.93 11.60
C GLY A 196 -5.31 17.13 10.86
N ILE A 197 -5.20 17.05 9.53
CA ILE A 197 -4.77 18.17 8.70
C ILE A 197 -5.96 19.15 8.60
N PRO A 198 -5.77 20.44 8.94
CA PRO A 198 -6.82 21.43 8.79
C PRO A 198 -7.30 21.49 7.35
N ASP A 199 -8.60 21.72 7.14
CA ASP A 199 -9.14 21.93 5.81
C ASP A 199 -8.51 23.17 5.16
N MET A 200 -7.52 22.92 4.30
CA MET A 200 -6.76 23.95 3.59
C MET A 200 -7.61 24.71 2.57
N SER A 201 -8.82 24.24 2.24
CA SER A 201 -9.74 24.98 1.37
C SER A 201 -10.09 26.35 1.94
N SER A 202 -10.19 26.44 3.28
CA SER A 202 -10.42 27.71 3.98
C SER A 202 -9.21 28.67 3.91
N LEU A 203 -7.99 28.14 3.91
CA LEU A 203 -6.75 28.91 3.72
C LEU A 203 -6.53 29.33 2.25
N MET A 204 -7.15 28.61 1.31
CA MET A 204 -7.04 28.86 -0.13
C MET A 204 -8.20 29.66 -0.73
N GLN A 205 -9.25 30.00 0.03
CA GLN A 205 -10.34 30.88 -0.44
C GLN A 205 -9.89 32.32 -0.78
N GLY A 206 -8.61 32.66 -0.59
CA GLY A 206 -7.99 33.90 -1.07
C GLY A 206 -6.96 33.74 -2.20
N ALA A 207 -6.67 32.50 -2.65
CA ALA A 207 -5.72 32.25 -3.72
C ALA A 207 -6.45 32.17 -5.08
N PRO A 208 -5.99 32.88 -6.13
CA PRO A 208 -6.67 32.87 -7.43
C PRO A 208 -6.71 31.45 -8.01
N ALA A 209 -7.90 31.05 -8.48
CA ALA A 209 -8.30 29.70 -8.88
C ALA A 209 -7.56 29.09 -10.10
N GLY A 210 -6.46 29.68 -10.56
CA GLY A 210 -5.83 29.34 -11.84
C GLY A 210 -4.63 28.39 -11.81
N ILE A 211 -4.18 27.92 -10.65
CA ILE A 211 -2.86 27.26 -10.54
C ILE A 211 -2.93 25.72 -10.44
N MET A 212 -4.11 25.11 -10.24
CA MET A 212 -4.19 23.66 -9.94
C MET A 212 -4.82 22.76 -11.01
N GLU A 213 -5.26 23.28 -12.15
CA GLU A 213 -6.01 22.46 -13.11
C GLU A 213 -5.14 21.55 -14.00
N THR A 214 -3.81 21.74 -14.04
CA THR A 214 -2.96 21.04 -15.02
C THR A 214 -1.90 20.10 -14.45
N GLY A 215 -1.71 20.01 -13.13
CA GLY A 215 -0.66 19.17 -12.52
C GLY A 215 0.78 19.54 -12.94
N ASN A 216 0.94 20.56 -13.79
CA ASN A 216 2.21 21.13 -14.19
C ASN A 216 2.37 22.46 -13.47
N MET A 217 3.44 22.57 -12.69
CA MET A 217 3.89 23.86 -12.18
C MET A 217 4.15 24.76 -13.41
N PRO A 218 3.48 25.92 -13.55
CA PRO A 218 3.72 26.80 -14.68
C PRO A 218 5.21 27.16 -14.75
N SER A 219 5.76 27.21 -15.96
CA SER A 219 7.16 27.57 -16.13
C SER A 219 7.40 29.00 -15.61
N MET A 220 8.63 29.34 -15.24
CA MET A 220 8.93 30.71 -14.81
C MET A 220 8.59 31.76 -15.88
N ASP A 221 8.62 31.37 -17.16
CA ASP A 221 8.23 32.24 -18.26
C ASP A 221 6.70 32.43 -18.35
N ASP A 222 5.91 31.39 -18.03
CA ASP A 222 4.46 31.50 -17.93
C ASP A 222 4.06 32.42 -16.76
N ILE A 223 4.71 32.25 -15.62
CA ILE A 223 4.52 33.11 -14.43
C ILE A 223 4.88 34.56 -14.74
N ASN A 224 6.00 34.79 -15.44
CA ASN A 224 6.44 36.13 -15.84
C ASN A 224 5.54 36.76 -16.92
N SER A 225 4.90 35.97 -17.77
CA SER A 225 3.94 36.48 -18.76
C SER A 225 2.61 36.89 -18.13
N MET A 226 2.18 36.18 -17.07
CA MET A 226 0.99 36.51 -16.28
C MET A 226 1.18 37.78 -15.43
N GLN A 227 2.43 38.13 -15.05
CA GLN A 227 2.77 39.39 -14.35
C GLN A 227 2.33 40.64 -15.10
N LYS A 228 2.28 40.61 -16.45
CA LYS A 228 1.94 41.81 -17.24
C LYS A 228 0.44 42.11 -17.32
N LYS A 229 -0.44 41.21 -16.86
CA LYS A 229 -1.89 41.31 -17.15
C LYS A 229 -2.84 41.35 -15.94
N GLY A 230 -2.39 41.20 -14.70
CA GLY A 230 -3.33 41.23 -13.56
C GLY A 230 -2.68 41.65 -12.24
N GLY A 231 -3.18 42.74 -11.65
CA GLY A 231 -2.70 43.31 -10.39
C GLY A 231 -3.15 42.54 -9.15
N GLN A 232 -2.52 41.40 -8.87
CA GLN A 232 -2.52 40.80 -7.53
C GLN A 232 -1.08 40.57 -7.05
N SER A 233 -0.81 40.93 -5.80
CA SER A 233 0.51 40.84 -5.19
C SER A 233 0.85 39.39 -4.85
N ILE A 234 1.70 38.79 -5.67
CA ILE A 234 2.39 37.53 -5.35
C ILE A 234 3.31 37.79 -4.14
N PRO A 235 3.47 36.81 -3.22
CA PRO A 235 4.44 36.91 -2.13
C PRO A 235 5.81 37.30 -2.65
N THR A 236 6.47 38.24 -1.97
CA THR A 236 7.80 38.69 -2.36
C THR A 236 8.78 37.50 -2.37
N PRO A 237 9.92 37.60 -3.09
CA PRO A 237 10.97 36.58 -3.01
C PRO A 237 11.33 36.21 -1.56
N GLU A 238 11.33 37.20 -0.67
CA GLU A 238 11.57 37.05 0.77
C GLU A 238 10.48 36.25 1.47
N GLU A 239 9.20 36.49 1.15
CA GLU A 239 8.07 35.73 1.71
C GLU A 239 8.05 34.28 1.21
N ARG A 240 8.45 34.05 -0.05
CA ARG A 240 8.62 32.70 -0.61
C ARG A 240 9.75 31.95 0.07
N GLU A 241 10.90 32.58 0.27
CA GLU A 241 12.03 31.98 0.98
C GLU A 241 11.65 31.62 2.42
N LYS A 242 10.89 32.50 3.09
CA LYS A 242 10.37 32.24 4.43
C LYS A 242 9.40 31.05 4.47
N MET A 243 8.55 30.89 3.47
CA MET A 243 7.65 29.72 3.36
C MET A 243 8.42 28.42 3.11
N ILE A 244 9.39 28.42 2.20
CA ILE A 244 10.24 27.25 1.91
C ILE A 244 10.98 26.82 3.18
N LYS A 245 11.57 27.78 3.91
CA LYS A 245 12.28 27.51 5.16
C LYS A 245 11.36 26.92 6.23
N LYS A 246 10.15 27.47 6.38
CA LYS A 246 9.14 26.95 7.32
C LYS A 246 8.71 25.51 6.98
N MET A 247 8.56 25.20 5.69
CA MET A 247 8.22 23.85 5.24
C MET A 247 9.36 22.85 5.50
N GLN A 248 10.61 23.26 5.28
CA GLN A 248 11.79 22.46 5.61
C GLN A 248 11.90 22.19 7.12
N GLU A 249 11.64 23.21 7.96
CA GLU A 249 11.63 23.05 9.42
C GLU A 249 10.55 22.08 9.90
N MET A 250 9.35 22.14 9.30
CA MET A 250 8.24 21.25 9.62
C MET A 250 8.56 19.78 9.25
N MET A 251 9.14 19.55 8.07
CA MET A 251 9.60 18.22 7.67
C MET A 251 10.65 17.66 8.64
N LYS A 252 11.57 18.52 9.08
CA LYS A 252 12.60 18.15 10.05
C LYS A 252 12.02 17.81 11.42
N GLN A 253 11.00 18.54 11.88
CA GLN A 253 10.30 18.23 13.14
C GLN A 253 9.56 16.89 13.09
N MET A 254 8.88 16.59 11.97
CA MET A 254 8.23 15.29 11.78
C MET A 254 9.25 14.14 11.83
N GLN A 255 10.41 14.30 11.18
CA GLN A 255 11.49 13.31 11.25
C GLN A 255 12.05 13.11 12.66
N GLN A 256 12.11 14.16 13.48
CA GLN A 256 12.60 14.08 14.86
C GLN A 256 11.59 13.40 15.80
N GLN A 257 10.28 13.63 15.59
CA GLN A 257 9.23 12.96 16.37
C GLN A 257 9.16 11.46 16.11
N GLN A 258 9.60 11.00 14.94
CA GLN A 258 9.68 9.57 14.59
C GLN A 258 10.89 8.85 15.19
N GLN A 259 11.87 9.58 15.76
CA GLN A 259 13.07 9.02 16.40
C GLN A 259 12.96 8.93 17.94
N GLN A 260 11.80 9.30 18.51
CA GLN A 260 11.50 9.20 19.94
C GLN A 260 10.46 8.11 20.18
#